data_AF-B2ATL1-F1
#
_entry.id   AF-B2ATL1-F1
#
_cell.length_a   1.000
_cell.length_b   1.000
_cell.length_c   1.000
_cell.angle_alpha   90.00
_cell.angle_beta   90.00
_cell.angle_gamma   90.00
#
_symmetry.space_group_name_H-M   'P 1'
#
loop_
_entity.id
_entity.type
_entity.pdbx_description
1 polymer ?
#
loop_
_entity_poly.entity_id
_entity_poly.type
_entity_poly.pdbx_seq_one_letter_code
_entity_poly.pdbx_strand_id
1 'polypeptide(L)'
;MSSTSAPQIPFAEGTEEYGYYERLQHVVRSRLPGMKPRVLVITDIEQDYDDLLAIIFLSEMHRMGAIELAGCIANHHPADRRAKFLRTTLDCLNLQHVPVAIGTKGASDIVAHAPDLYYGLKNRRFHDYAERKHTPPLSGEELIDFLVDQSGKVQTPGGTPTQKLTVLLISSLQDISEAFERWKSVPGAPFPTDKFDKFISQGGYKLEGNNLWPEMGMTNNKFHRQAAKNYTRTLQGCKLKSDAWSREAAKAARLDGSFFQELFQLGPIGAHLEWMWLRQEFKFYYDPLNDPYMPQLDVGWYLNTRLNLSRKSDLFQQLAKSMPPFQEVVPLIRVIAYDCCAAVGAVGEDFMKAFHVLDPSVKQQAPLDETLSEHERLFNDNKTIHRVFGRTQDDMGGINADQLASVMEVFILGGLLATKDHAEKLLQTKSPSTAIPDHEPMQYKNTLENWEHDRQHPLITEVKRCRKELQGLKDKQADAQDSLELARTAKSHDRVRQAENTLNEVVGKQTKAEIALNAAIGRIEEDKTRGAERKLRGEYDSSTPELSGAPYELLYQRDVLGRA
;
A
#
# COMPACT_ATOMS: atom_id res chain seq x y z
N MET A 1 32.36 15.47 -4.24
CA MET A 1 33.26 15.58 -3.07
C MET A 1 32.62 14.79 -1.93
N SER A 2 33.01 13.53 -1.75
CA SER A 2 32.49 12.71 -0.64
C SER A 2 33.24 13.09 0.62
N SER A 3 32.58 13.82 1.52
CA SER A 3 33.00 13.83 2.92
C SER A 3 33.05 12.37 3.37
N THR A 4 34.24 11.89 3.75
CA THR A 4 34.46 10.52 4.23
C THR A 4 33.97 10.32 5.67
N SER A 5 33.36 11.34 6.27
CA SER A 5 32.75 11.24 7.59
C SER A 5 31.59 10.24 7.56
N ALA A 6 31.63 9.27 8.47
CA ALA A 6 30.48 8.41 8.70
C ALA A 6 29.22 9.26 8.95
N PRO A 7 28.04 8.85 8.44
CA PRO A 7 26.80 9.56 8.70
C PRO A 7 26.52 9.65 10.20
N GLN A 8 26.08 10.81 10.65
CA GLN A 8 25.74 11.05 12.06
C GLN A 8 24.52 10.19 12.46
N ILE A 9 24.60 9.55 13.63
CA ILE A 9 23.48 8.82 14.24
C ILE A 9 22.52 9.85 14.87
N PRO A 10 21.21 9.80 14.58
CA PRO A 10 20.25 10.81 15.04
C PRO A 10 19.77 10.61 16.48
N PHE A 11 20.37 9.67 17.21
CA PHE A 11 20.02 9.32 18.59
C PHE A 11 21.19 9.61 19.53
N ALA A 12 20.87 9.83 20.82
CA ALA A 12 21.90 10.04 21.84
C ALA A 12 22.66 8.73 22.11
N GLU A 13 23.97 8.84 22.31
CA GLU A 13 24.83 7.70 22.66
C GLU A 13 24.33 7.01 23.94
N GLY A 14 24.31 5.68 23.94
CA GLY A 14 23.85 4.85 25.06
C GLY A 14 22.35 4.55 25.10
N THR A 15 21.55 5.12 24.19
CA THR A 15 20.15 4.72 23.99
C THR A 15 20.04 3.38 23.26
N GLU A 16 18.90 2.70 23.36
CA GLU A 16 18.66 1.45 22.64
C GLU A 16 18.73 1.67 21.12
N GLU A 17 18.09 2.74 20.65
CA GLU A 17 18.06 3.16 19.24
C GLU A 17 19.47 3.42 18.71
N TYR A 18 20.35 4.05 19.49
CA TYR A 18 21.75 4.21 19.12
C TYR A 18 22.45 2.86 18.93
N GLY A 19 22.17 1.87 19.79
CA GLY A 19 22.69 0.51 19.66
C GLY A 19 22.27 -0.19 18.36
N TYR A 20 21.06 0.08 17.84
CA TYR A 20 20.64 -0.40 16.52
C TYR A 20 21.51 0.20 15.40
N TYR A 21 21.88 1.47 15.51
CA TYR A 21 22.73 2.13 14.52
C TYR A 21 24.18 1.63 14.57
N GLU A 22 24.73 1.39 15.76
CA GLU A 22 26.06 0.77 15.88
C GLU A 22 26.10 -0.62 15.23
N ARG A 23 25.04 -1.40 15.44
CA ARG A 23 24.87 -2.70 14.80
C ARG A 23 24.77 -2.58 13.29
N LEU A 24 24.04 -1.59 12.77
CA LEU A 24 23.96 -1.31 11.34
C LEU A 24 25.34 -0.94 10.77
N GLN A 25 26.09 -0.07 11.46
CA GLN A 25 27.45 0.27 11.04
C GLN A 25 28.36 -0.96 11.01
N HIS A 26 28.20 -1.90 11.94
CA HIS A 26 28.93 -3.17 11.91
C HIS A 26 28.58 -4.00 10.67
N VAL A 27 27.28 -4.14 10.34
CA VAL A 27 26.82 -4.82 9.12
C VAL A 27 27.45 -4.17 7.88
N VAL A 28 27.38 -2.85 7.76
CA VAL A 28 27.94 -2.10 6.63
C VAL A 28 29.45 -2.31 6.51
N ARG A 29 30.20 -2.29 7.62
CA ARG A 29 31.66 -2.50 7.64
C ARG A 29 32.05 -3.95 7.31
N SER A 30 31.21 -4.93 7.64
CA SER A 30 31.46 -6.34 7.36
C SER A 30 31.26 -6.73 5.88
N ARG A 31 30.56 -5.89 5.10
CA ARG A 31 30.32 -6.15 3.68
C ARG A 31 31.56 -5.90 2.85
N LEU A 32 31.91 -6.86 2.00
CA LEU A 32 32.95 -6.67 1.01
C LEU A 32 32.53 -5.61 -0.01
N PRO A 33 33.49 -4.90 -0.66
CA PRO A 33 33.18 -4.01 -1.78
C PRO A 33 32.33 -4.72 -2.84
N GLY A 34 31.20 -4.12 -3.19
CA GLY A 34 30.24 -4.67 -4.16
C GLY A 34 29.14 -5.56 -3.55
N MET A 35 29.18 -5.89 -2.25
CA MET A 35 28.10 -6.63 -1.57
C MET A 35 26.94 -5.74 -1.10
N LYS A 36 27.08 -4.41 -1.19
CA LYS A 36 26.00 -3.49 -0.85
C LYS A 36 24.84 -3.65 -1.87
N PRO A 37 23.62 -4.01 -1.43
CA PRO A 37 22.48 -4.14 -2.32
C PRO A 37 22.19 -2.83 -3.06
N ARG A 38 21.88 -2.94 -4.35
CA ARG A 38 21.38 -1.84 -5.18
C ARG A 38 19.90 -2.05 -5.40
N VAL A 39 19.07 -1.20 -4.82
CA VAL A 39 17.62 -1.42 -4.72
C VAL A 39 16.89 -0.51 -5.71
N LEU A 40 16.13 -1.12 -6.63
CA LEU A 40 15.09 -0.45 -7.42
C LEU A 40 13.75 -0.70 -6.74
N VAL A 41 12.96 0.35 -6.51
CA VAL A 41 11.63 0.25 -5.88
C VAL A 41 10.53 0.53 -6.91
N ILE A 42 9.50 -0.31 -6.96
CA ILE A 42 8.27 -0.06 -7.71
C ILE A 42 7.10 0.03 -6.72
N THR A 43 6.45 1.20 -6.67
CA THR A 43 5.55 1.62 -5.58
C THR A 43 4.30 2.32 -6.11
N ASP A 44 3.18 2.20 -5.41
CA ASP A 44 1.95 2.96 -5.59
C ASP A 44 1.77 3.95 -4.45
N ILE A 45 2.86 4.64 -4.11
CA ILE A 45 2.94 5.67 -3.08
C ILE A 45 1.79 6.68 -3.17
N GLU A 46 1.34 7.15 -2.01
CA GLU A 46 0.17 8.02 -1.83
C GLU A 46 -1.16 7.29 -2.09
N GLN A 47 -1.19 5.95 -2.10
CA GLN A 47 -2.46 5.19 -2.01
C GLN A 47 -2.89 5.07 -0.54
N ASP A 48 -1.96 4.67 0.31
CA ASP A 48 -2.04 4.67 1.76
C ASP A 48 -0.67 5.03 2.38
N TYR A 49 -0.53 4.86 3.70
CA TYR A 49 0.67 5.25 4.43
C TYR A 49 1.85 4.27 4.26
N ASP A 50 1.63 3.07 3.73
CA ASP A 50 2.56 1.94 3.84
C ASP A 50 3.81 2.13 2.96
N ASP A 51 3.62 2.48 1.68
CA ASP A 51 4.72 2.82 0.77
C ASP A 51 5.61 3.94 1.33
N LEU A 52 5.01 4.95 1.97
CA LEU A 52 5.76 6.09 2.50
C LEU A 52 6.64 5.67 3.68
N LEU A 53 6.17 4.78 4.56
CA LEU A 53 7.00 4.18 5.61
C LEU A 53 8.18 3.41 4.99
N ALA A 54 7.92 2.59 3.97
CA ALA A 54 8.95 1.85 3.27
C ALA A 54 10.01 2.78 2.64
N ILE A 55 9.59 3.88 2.01
CA ILE A 55 10.52 4.86 1.41
C ILE A 55 11.36 5.57 2.49
N ILE A 56 10.77 5.95 3.63
CA ILE A 56 11.53 6.56 4.74
C ILE A 56 12.57 5.57 5.28
N PHE A 57 12.16 4.33 5.53
CA PHE A 57 13.05 3.26 5.97
C PHE A 57 14.22 3.06 4.99
N LEU A 58 13.93 2.92 3.68
CA LEU A 58 14.96 2.75 2.65
C LEU A 58 15.85 3.97 2.50
N SER A 59 15.32 5.18 2.72
CA SER A 59 16.12 6.41 2.69
C SER A 59 17.18 6.40 3.79
N GLU A 60 16.82 5.91 4.97
CA GLU A 60 17.73 5.80 6.09
C GLU A 60 18.79 4.72 5.86
N MET A 61 18.38 3.57 5.32
CA MET A 61 19.32 2.52 4.90
C MET A 61 20.30 3.01 3.84
N HIS A 62 19.85 3.88 2.92
CA HIS A 62 20.71 4.50 1.92
C HIS A 62 21.70 5.49 2.57
N ARG A 63 21.21 6.37 3.44
CA ARG A 63 22.02 7.37 4.17
C ARG A 63 23.13 6.71 4.98
N MET A 64 22.81 5.58 5.64
CA MET A 64 23.75 4.79 6.44
C MET A 64 24.68 3.90 5.61
N GLY A 65 24.52 3.87 4.27
CA GLY A 65 25.34 3.07 3.37
C GLY A 65 25.01 1.57 3.39
N ALA A 66 23.91 1.18 4.03
CA ALA A 66 23.40 -0.19 4.03
C ALA A 66 22.78 -0.58 2.69
N ILE A 67 22.26 0.36 1.91
CA ILE A 67 21.87 0.09 0.52
C ILE A 67 22.31 1.24 -0.40
N GLU A 68 22.27 0.98 -1.69
CA GLU A 68 22.16 2.04 -2.70
C GLU A 68 20.73 2.03 -3.23
N LEU A 69 19.96 3.09 -2.94
CA LEU A 69 18.66 3.27 -3.57
C LEU A 69 18.90 3.75 -5.01
N ALA A 70 18.81 2.82 -5.95
CA ALA A 70 19.25 3.01 -7.33
C ALA A 70 18.21 3.80 -8.16
N GLY A 71 16.94 3.73 -7.78
CA GLY A 71 15.85 4.44 -8.42
C GLY A 71 14.50 4.01 -7.87
N CYS A 72 13.47 4.81 -8.16
CA CYS A 72 12.10 4.48 -7.81
C CYS A 72 11.14 4.71 -8.99
N ILE A 73 10.15 3.84 -9.13
CA ILE A 73 9.10 3.91 -10.13
C ILE A 73 7.77 4.01 -9.41
N ALA A 74 7.05 5.11 -9.64
CA ALA A 74 5.71 5.26 -9.11
C ALA A 74 4.69 4.82 -10.17
N ASN A 75 3.98 3.72 -9.93
CA ASN A 75 2.91 3.25 -10.81
C ASN A 75 1.54 3.55 -10.19
N HIS A 76 0.49 2.90 -10.71
CA HIS A 76 -0.93 3.14 -10.40
C HIS A 76 -1.44 4.49 -10.91
N HIS A 77 -2.59 4.48 -11.56
CA HIS A 77 -3.17 5.72 -12.08
C HIS A 77 -3.64 6.65 -10.94
N PRO A 78 -3.42 7.98 -11.03
CA PRO A 78 -2.50 8.70 -11.91
C PRO A 78 -1.02 8.60 -11.49
N ALA A 79 -0.23 7.86 -12.28
CA ALA A 79 1.16 7.52 -11.97
C ALA A 79 2.07 8.75 -12.01
N ASP A 80 1.79 9.71 -12.88
CA ASP A 80 2.52 10.97 -12.99
C ASP A 80 2.44 11.78 -11.69
N ARG A 81 1.27 11.79 -11.06
CA ARG A 81 1.03 12.48 -9.79
C ARG A 81 1.75 11.80 -8.64
N ARG A 82 1.71 10.47 -8.60
CA ARG A 82 2.44 9.66 -7.60
C ARG A 82 3.95 9.81 -7.76
N ALA A 83 4.47 9.88 -8.98
CA ALA A 83 5.88 10.15 -9.25
C ALA A 83 6.31 11.55 -8.78
N LYS A 84 5.47 12.57 -8.97
CA LYS A 84 5.71 13.92 -8.43
C LYS A 84 5.75 13.91 -6.90
N PHE A 85 4.79 13.25 -6.26
CA PHE A 85 4.79 13.07 -4.81
C PHE A 85 6.06 12.38 -4.33
N LEU A 86 6.44 11.27 -4.95
CA LEU A 86 7.65 10.52 -4.63
C LEU A 86 8.92 11.37 -4.78
N ARG A 87 9.01 12.16 -5.85
CA ARG A 87 10.14 13.09 -6.07
C ARG A 87 10.24 14.12 -4.96
N THR A 88 9.13 14.74 -4.57
CA THR A 88 9.10 15.69 -3.45
C THR A 88 9.51 15.02 -2.15
N THR A 89 8.97 13.83 -1.86
CA THR A 89 9.32 13.04 -0.67
C THR A 89 10.81 12.73 -0.61
N LEU A 90 11.39 12.21 -1.69
CA LEU A 90 12.83 11.94 -1.76
C LEU A 90 13.67 13.22 -1.63
N ASP A 91 13.22 14.36 -2.17
CA ASP A 91 13.91 15.64 -1.97
C ASP A 91 13.90 16.07 -0.50
N CYS A 92 12.78 15.90 0.19
CA CYS A 92 12.66 16.15 1.64
C CYS A 92 13.51 15.18 2.47
N LEU A 93 13.75 13.96 1.97
CA LEU A 93 14.65 12.97 2.59
C LEU A 93 16.13 13.16 2.18
N ASN A 94 16.45 14.28 1.50
CA ASN A 94 17.79 14.61 1.00
C ASN A 94 18.37 13.58 0.00
N LEU A 95 17.50 13.06 -0.87
CA LEU A 95 17.80 12.06 -1.91
C LEU A 95 17.52 12.60 -3.32
N GLN A 96 17.89 13.85 -3.60
CA GLN A 96 17.66 14.51 -4.89
C GLN A 96 18.37 13.79 -6.05
N HIS A 97 19.41 12.99 -5.76
CA HIS A 97 20.18 12.22 -6.75
C HIS A 97 19.53 10.90 -7.17
N VAL A 98 18.58 10.36 -6.40
CA VAL A 98 17.92 9.08 -6.72
C VAL A 98 16.91 9.33 -7.84
N PRO A 99 17.00 8.69 -9.02
CA PRO A 99 16.04 8.94 -10.10
C PRO A 99 14.63 8.45 -9.75
N VAL A 100 13.62 9.21 -10.19
CA VAL A 100 12.21 8.85 -10.08
C VAL A 100 11.61 8.78 -11.48
N ALA A 101 10.89 7.70 -11.76
CA ALA A 101 10.23 7.48 -13.04
C ALA A 101 8.71 7.35 -12.88
N ILE A 102 8.00 7.67 -13.96
CA ILE A 102 6.55 7.47 -14.09
C ILE A 102 6.32 6.05 -14.60
N GLY A 103 5.74 5.21 -13.76
CA GLY A 103 5.39 3.84 -14.09
C GLY A 103 4.11 3.71 -14.89
N THR A 104 3.68 2.47 -15.05
CA THR A 104 2.43 2.11 -15.71
C THR A 104 1.20 2.53 -14.90
N LYS A 105 0.02 2.35 -15.50
CA LYS A 105 -1.27 2.55 -14.83
C LYS A 105 -1.55 1.54 -13.72
N GLY A 106 -0.77 0.46 -13.63
CA GLY A 106 -0.82 -0.55 -12.57
C GLY A 106 -2.05 -1.46 -12.57
N ALA A 107 -3.11 -1.15 -13.32
CA ALA A 107 -4.33 -1.92 -13.36
C ALA A 107 -4.78 -2.20 -14.79
N SER A 108 -5.34 -3.40 -15.02
CA SER A 108 -5.90 -3.75 -16.33
C SER A 108 -7.22 -3.03 -16.64
N ASP A 109 -7.97 -2.66 -15.60
CA ASP A 109 -9.22 -1.89 -15.69
C ASP A 109 -9.19 -0.74 -14.67
N ILE A 110 -8.83 0.46 -15.14
CA ILE A 110 -8.78 1.64 -14.27
C ILE A 110 -10.16 2.01 -13.74
N VAL A 111 -11.23 1.81 -14.53
CA VAL A 111 -12.59 2.25 -14.14
C VAL A 111 -13.08 1.39 -12.99
N ALA A 112 -12.91 0.07 -13.09
CA ALA A 112 -13.26 -0.85 -12.01
C ALA A 112 -12.48 -0.59 -10.71
N HIS A 113 -11.24 -0.12 -10.83
CA HIS A 113 -10.36 0.16 -9.69
C HIS A 113 -10.29 1.63 -9.28
N ALA A 114 -11.04 2.52 -9.92
CA ALA A 114 -10.99 3.95 -9.63
C ALA A 114 -11.21 4.27 -8.13
N PRO A 115 -12.11 3.57 -7.39
CA PRO A 115 -12.27 3.84 -5.98
C PRO A 115 -11.04 3.56 -5.10
N ASP A 116 -10.22 2.59 -5.50
CA ASP A 116 -9.00 2.22 -4.80
C ASP A 116 -7.84 3.13 -5.22
N LEU A 117 -7.75 3.42 -6.53
CA LEU A 117 -6.63 4.13 -7.16
C LEU A 117 -6.56 5.62 -6.80
N TYR A 118 -7.68 6.25 -6.44
CA TYR A 118 -7.73 7.68 -6.14
C TYR A 118 -7.91 8.00 -4.64
N TYR A 119 -7.93 6.99 -3.77
CA TYR A 119 -8.24 7.20 -2.36
C TYR A 119 -7.21 8.11 -1.66
N GLY A 120 -5.91 7.91 -1.85
CA GLY A 120 -4.88 8.64 -1.10
C GLY A 120 -4.41 9.98 -1.70
N LEU A 121 -4.70 10.26 -2.98
CA LEU A 121 -4.26 11.45 -3.74
C LEU A 121 -4.98 12.76 -3.37
N LYS A 122 -5.05 13.10 -2.09
CA LYS A 122 -5.74 14.31 -1.61
C LYS A 122 -4.79 15.36 -1.05
N ASN A 123 -3.51 15.05 -0.83
CA ASN A 123 -2.57 16.03 -0.30
C ASN A 123 -2.00 16.92 -1.40
N ARG A 124 -2.51 18.14 -1.56
CA ARG A 124 -2.03 19.08 -2.59
C ARG A 124 -0.62 19.65 -2.33
N ARG A 125 -0.11 19.60 -1.10
CA ARG A 125 1.14 20.31 -0.69
C ARG A 125 2.39 19.75 -1.33
N PHE A 126 2.48 18.42 -1.43
CA PHE A 126 3.65 17.75 -1.99
C PHE A 126 3.63 17.78 -3.53
N HIS A 127 2.46 17.95 -4.14
CA HIS A 127 2.31 18.00 -5.60
C HIS A 127 2.89 19.27 -6.22
N ASP A 128 2.72 20.42 -5.55
CA ASP A 128 3.16 21.72 -6.07
C ASP A 128 4.70 21.89 -6.02
N TYR A 129 5.40 21.07 -5.23
CA TYR A 129 6.85 21.18 -5.09
C TYR A 129 7.63 20.60 -6.29
N ALA A 130 7.10 19.56 -6.94
CA ALA A 130 7.78 18.79 -7.98
C ALA A 130 7.87 19.50 -9.34
N GLU A 131 7.30 20.70 -9.50
CA GLU A 131 7.38 21.49 -10.76
C GLU A 131 8.79 22.06 -11.07
N ARG A 132 9.84 21.59 -10.37
CA ARG A 132 11.22 22.03 -10.63
C ARG A 132 11.72 21.57 -12.01
N LYS A 133 12.70 22.33 -12.51
CA LYS A 133 13.47 22.27 -13.78
C LYS A 133 14.15 20.93 -14.09
N HIS A 134 13.50 19.81 -13.89
CA HIS A 134 14.08 18.50 -14.16
C HIS A 134 13.91 18.16 -15.64
N THR A 135 14.90 17.43 -16.14
CA THR A 135 14.81 16.60 -17.34
C THR A 135 13.44 15.91 -17.40
N PRO A 136 12.87 15.71 -18.60
CA PRO A 136 11.61 14.98 -18.74
C PRO A 136 11.61 13.73 -17.86
N PRO A 137 10.52 13.48 -17.10
CA PRO A 137 10.48 12.32 -16.23
C PRO A 137 10.68 11.06 -17.06
N LEU A 138 11.61 10.21 -16.63
CA LEU A 138 11.81 8.90 -17.25
C LEU A 138 10.52 8.08 -17.14
N SER A 139 10.25 7.26 -18.15
CA SER A 139 9.29 6.17 -17.98
C SER A 139 9.88 5.10 -17.07
N GLY A 140 9.02 4.33 -16.40
CA GLY A 140 9.44 3.18 -15.60
C GLY A 140 10.29 2.19 -16.42
N GLU A 141 9.91 2.00 -17.67
CA GLU A 141 10.63 1.21 -18.68
C GLU A 141 12.07 1.69 -18.89
N GLU A 142 12.25 2.98 -19.18
CA GLU A 142 13.56 3.60 -19.43
C GLU A 142 14.46 3.48 -18.20
N LEU A 143 13.91 3.65 -17.00
CA LEU A 143 14.68 3.53 -15.75
C LEU A 143 15.10 2.08 -15.49
N ILE A 144 14.22 1.09 -15.73
CA ILE A 144 14.57 -0.33 -15.59
C ILE A 144 15.72 -0.67 -16.53
N ASP A 145 15.60 -0.33 -17.81
CA ASP A 145 16.62 -0.66 -18.81
C ASP A 145 17.94 0.04 -18.50
N PHE A 146 17.90 1.32 -18.11
CA PHE A 146 19.08 2.06 -17.68
C PHE A 146 19.79 1.35 -16.51
N LEU A 147 19.07 0.96 -15.46
CA LEU A 147 19.67 0.32 -14.27
C LEU A 147 20.20 -1.09 -14.57
N VAL A 148 19.50 -1.85 -15.41
CA VAL A 148 19.96 -3.17 -15.89
C VAL A 148 21.23 -3.01 -16.73
N ASP A 149 21.31 -1.99 -17.58
CA ASP A 149 22.49 -1.70 -18.39
C ASP A 149 23.68 -1.21 -17.56
N GLN A 150 23.44 -0.50 -16.46
CA GLN A 150 24.49 -0.12 -15.51
C GLN A 150 24.95 -1.32 -14.68
N SER A 151 24.08 -2.30 -14.47
CA SER A 151 24.41 -3.57 -13.82
C SER A 151 25.36 -4.36 -14.73
N GLY A 152 26.65 -4.24 -14.50
CA GLY A 152 27.67 -4.86 -15.37
C GLY A 152 28.94 -4.05 -15.46
N LYS A 153 28.79 -2.73 -15.37
CA LYS A 153 29.77 -1.78 -15.87
C LYS A 153 30.63 -1.16 -14.76
N VAL A 154 30.17 -1.21 -13.52
CA VAL A 154 30.92 -0.69 -12.37
C VAL A 154 31.95 -1.74 -11.93
N GLN A 155 33.19 -1.58 -12.39
CA GLN A 155 34.32 -2.32 -11.83
C GLN A 155 34.75 -1.66 -10.53
N THR A 156 34.70 -2.41 -9.43
CA THR A 156 35.35 -2.03 -8.19
C THR A 156 36.88 -2.07 -8.36
N PRO A 157 37.64 -1.20 -7.69
CA PRO A 157 39.10 -1.33 -7.60
C PRO A 157 39.44 -2.70 -7.00
N GLY A 158 39.91 -3.64 -7.84
CA GLY A 158 40.16 -5.03 -7.46
C GLY A 158 39.42 -6.08 -8.31
N GLY A 159 38.59 -5.67 -9.26
CA GLY A 159 37.94 -6.60 -10.20
C GLY A 159 36.90 -7.50 -9.54
N THR A 160 36.33 -7.10 -8.39
CA THR A 160 35.25 -7.86 -7.76
C THR A 160 33.97 -7.82 -8.60
N PRO A 161 33.08 -8.81 -8.41
CA PRO A 161 31.89 -8.97 -9.23
C PRO A 161 31.04 -7.71 -9.26
N THR A 162 30.50 -7.46 -10.43
CA THR A 162 29.44 -6.51 -10.73
C THR A 162 28.36 -6.45 -9.65
N GLN A 163 28.02 -5.25 -9.17
CA GLN A 163 26.81 -5.07 -8.35
C GLN A 163 25.54 -5.35 -9.17
N LYS A 164 24.81 -6.37 -8.75
CA LYS A 164 23.52 -6.76 -9.30
C LYS A 164 22.38 -5.96 -8.67
N LEU A 165 21.23 -5.92 -9.34
CA LEU A 165 20.05 -5.20 -8.91
C LEU A 165 19.14 -6.06 -8.03
N THR A 166 18.75 -5.53 -6.88
CA THR A 166 17.63 -6.01 -6.06
C THR A 166 16.39 -5.22 -6.44
N VAL A 167 15.29 -5.89 -6.80
CA VAL A 167 14.05 -5.23 -7.21
C VAL A 167 13.00 -5.43 -6.13
N LEU A 168 12.59 -4.34 -5.47
CA LEU A 168 11.53 -4.31 -4.46
C LEU A 168 10.21 -3.89 -5.12
N LEU A 169 9.21 -4.75 -5.01
CA LEU A 169 7.90 -4.68 -5.65
C LEU A 169 6.84 -4.56 -4.57
N ILE A 170 6.46 -3.33 -4.23
CA ILE A 170 5.46 -3.03 -3.18
C ILE A 170 4.15 -2.52 -3.77
N SER A 171 3.97 -2.68 -5.08
CA SER A 171 2.78 -2.26 -5.83
C SER A 171 2.44 -3.26 -6.94
N SER A 172 1.59 -2.89 -7.89
CA SER A 172 1.33 -3.70 -9.08
C SER A 172 2.60 -4.16 -9.79
N LEU A 173 2.56 -5.41 -10.28
CA LEU A 173 3.66 -6.07 -10.96
C LEU A 173 3.76 -5.72 -12.45
N GLN A 174 2.97 -4.76 -12.94
CA GLN A 174 2.85 -4.47 -14.37
C GLN A 174 4.17 -4.01 -14.99
N ASP A 175 4.83 -2.99 -14.45
CA ASP A 175 6.09 -2.44 -14.98
C ASP A 175 7.18 -3.50 -15.17
N ILE A 176 7.42 -4.32 -14.14
CA ILE A 176 8.45 -5.38 -14.22
C ILE A 176 8.05 -6.52 -15.15
N SER A 177 6.75 -6.82 -15.25
CA SER A 177 6.22 -7.86 -16.12
C SER A 177 6.34 -7.48 -17.60
N GLU A 178 6.07 -6.22 -17.94
CA GLU A 178 6.26 -5.68 -19.29
C GLU A 178 7.75 -5.65 -19.66
N ALA A 179 8.65 -5.30 -18.74
CA ALA A 179 10.08 -5.41 -18.95
C ALA A 179 10.51 -6.86 -19.25
N PHE A 180 9.99 -7.85 -18.51
CA PHE A 180 10.26 -9.26 -18.78
C PHE A 180 9.77 -9.72 -20.16
N GLU A 181 8.59 -9.28 -20.59
CA GLU A 181 8.06 -9.61 -21.91
C GLU A 181 8.93 -9.01 -23.02
N ARG A 182 9.34 -7.75 -22.89
CA ARG A 182 10.25 -7.10 -23.84
C ARG A 182 11.57 -7.86 -23.97
N TRP A 183 12.24 -8.19 -22.87
CA TRP A 183 13.52 -8.93 -22.94
C TRP A 183 13.38 -10.31 -23.58
N LYS A 184 12.25 -11.00 -23.36
CA LYS A 184 11.96 -12.28 -24.03
C LYS A 184 11.60 -12.12 -25.51
N SER A 185 11.09 -10.96 -25.90
CA SER A 185 10.68 -10.71 -27.28
C SER A 185 11.83 -10.44 -28.25
N VAL A 186 13.01 -10.05 -27.74
CA VAL A 186 14.20 -9.78 -28.56
C VAL A 186 14.81 -11.10 -29.03
N PRO A 187 14.72 -11.47 -30.33
CA PRO A 187 15.18 -12.77 -30.79
C PRO A 187 16.69 -12.94 -30.62
N GLY A 188 17.10 -14.03 -29.96
CA GLY A 188 18.50 -14.38 -29.74
C GLY A 188 19.20 -13.60 -28.61
N ALA A 189 18.55 -12.62 -27.99
CA ALA A 189 19.09 -11.97 -26.80
C ALA A 189 18.85 -12.85 -25.56
N PRO A 190 19.87 -13.07 -24.70
CA PRO A 190 19.66 -13.77 -23.44
C PRO A 190 18.84 -12.91 -22.49
N PHE A 191 17.97 -13.53 -21.70
CA PHE A 191 17.32 -12.84 -20.59
C PHE A 191 18.39 -12.40 -19.58
N PRO A 192 18.35 -11.16 -19.06
CA PRO A 192 19.41 -10.58 -18.22
C PRO A 192 19.44 -11.14 -16.78
N THR A 193 19.45 -12.47 -16.61
CA THR A 193 19.43 -13.12 -15.29
C THR A 193 20.67 -12.80 -14.45
N ASP A 194 21.83 -12.56 -15.08
CA ASP A 194 23.08 -12.19 -14.41
C ASP A 194 23.04 -10.79 -13.81
N LYS A 195 22.04 -9.97 -14.19
CA LYS A 195 21.90 -8.57 -13.76
C LYS A 195 21.14 -8.40 -12.45
N PHE A 196 20.41 -9.43 -12.02
CA PHE A 196 19.58 -9.39 -10.83
C PHE A 196 20.18 -10.21 -9.70
N ASP A 197 20.17 -9.63 -8.50
CA ASP A 197 20.49 -10.36 -7.27
C ASP A 197 19.24 -11.10 -6.76
N LYS A 198 18.14 -10.34 -6.61
CA LYS A 198 16.91 -10.83 -5.99
C LYS A 198 15.70 -9.95 -6.31
N PHE A 199 14.52 -10.57 -6.37
CA PHE A 199 13.22 -9.91 -6.41
C PHE A 199 12.51 -10.05 -5.07
N ILE A 200 11.98 -8.95 -4.55
CA ILE A 200 11.29 -8.95 -3.26
C ILE A 200 9.92 -8.34 -3.50
N SER A 201 8.86 -9.02 -3.11
CA SER A 201 7.50 -8.52 -3.28
C SER A 201 6.74 -8.47 -1.97
N GLN A 202 6.02 -7.36 -1.74
CA GLN A 202 4.89 -7.37 -0.83
C GLN A 202 3.72 -8.02 -1.56
N GLY A 203 3.15 -9.04 -0.94
CA GLY A 203 2.37 -10.03 -1.66
C GLY A 203 3.25 -10.87 -2.58
N GLY A 204 2.65 -11.50 -3.59
CA GLY A 204 3.39 -12.28 -4.58
C GLY A 204 2.84 -13.68 -4.77
N TYR A 205 3.60 -14.70 -4.42
CA TYR A 205 3.26 -16.09 -4.73
C TYR A 205 3.20 -16.97 -3.49
N LYS A 206 2.53 -18.10 -3.62
CA LYS A 206 2.65 -19.24 -2.72
C LYS A 206 3.50 -20.33 -3.38
N LEU A 207 4.10 -21.16 -2.54
CA LEU A 207 4.84 -22.35 -2.93
C LEU A 207 3.95 -23.57 -2.77
N GLU A 208 3.66 -24.25 -3.87
CA GLU A 208 2.99 -25.55 -3.85
C GLU A 208 3.90 -26.58 -4.52
N GLY A 209 4.57 -27.38 -3.68
CA GLY A 209 5.68 -28.20 -4.11
C GLY A 209 6.84 -27.35 -4.65
N ASN A 210 7.19 -27.58 -5.92
CA ASN A 210 8.26 -26.84 -6.64
C ASN A 210 7.74 -25.71 -7.53
N ASN A 211 6.43 -25.44 -7.50
CA ASN A 211 5.82 -24.46 -8.37
C ASN A 211 5.47 -23.19 -7.60
N LEU A 212 5.73 -22.06 -8.26
CA LEU A 212 5.28 -20.75 -7.80
C LEU A 212 3.89 -20.49 -8.37
N TRP A 213 2.95 -20.16 -7.49
CA TRP A 213 1.59 -19.77 -7.90
C TRP A 213 1.31 -18.37 -7.43
N PRO A 214 0.91 -17.43 -8.30
CA PRO A 214 0.55 -16.09 -7.87
C PRO A 214 -0.64 -16.18 -6.90
N GLU A 215 -0.51 -15.54 -5.74
CA GLU A 215 -1.56 -15.50 -4.72
C GLU A 215 -2.57 -14.41 -5.11
N MET A 216 -3.56 -14.79 -5.92
CA MET A 216 -4.55 -13.85 -6.48
C MET A 216 -5.45 -13.19 -5.42
N GLY A 217 -5.38 -13.62 -4.16
CA GLY A 217 -6.00 -12.96 -3.02
C GLY A 217 -5.32 -11.65 -2.60
N MET A 218 -4.05 -11.45 -2.97
CA MET A 218 -3.25 -10.28 -2.60
C MET A 218 -3.57 -9.07 -3.49
N THR A 219 -3.63 -7.88 -2.88
CA THR A 219 -4.05 -6.63 -3.54
C THR A 219 -3.18 -6.30 -4.76
N ASN A 220 -1.85 -6.32 -4.62
CA ASN A 220 -0.90 -6.05 -5.70
C ASN A 220 -1.03 -6.98 -6.91
N ASN A 221 -1.45 -8.24 -6.70
CA ASN A 221 -1.73 -9.18 -7.78
C ASN A 221 -3.08 -8.96 -8.45
N LYS A 222 -4.07 -8.44 -7.72
CA LYS A 222 -5.44 -8.27 -8.22
C LYS A 222 -5.53 -7.16 -9.27
N PHE A 223 -4.79 -6.06 -9.08
CA PHE A 223 -4.83 -4.93 -10.01
C PHE A 223 -4.47 -5.33 -11.45
N HIS A 224 -3.48 -6.22 -11.61
CA HIS A 224 -3.08 -6.71 -12.93
C HIS A 224 -2.76 -8.22 -12.93
N ARG A 225 -3.79 -9.06 -12.86
CA ARG A 225 -3.68 -10.52 -12.72
C ARG A 225 -2.77 -11.19 -13.75
N GLN A 226 -2.79 -10.72 -15.00
CA GLN A 226 -1.95 -11.26 -16.06
C GLN A 226 -0.46 -10.94 -15.83
N ALA A 227 -0.17 -9.74 -15.31
CA ALA A 227 1.21 -9.35 -15.00
C ALA A 227 1.75 -10.18 -13.84
N ALA A 228 0.93 -10.43 -12.81
CA ALA A 228 1.27 -11.33 -11.70
C ALA A 228 1.58 -12.76 -12.18
N LYS A 229 0.78 -13.31 -13.10
CA LYS A 229 1.05 -14.64 -13.71
C LYS A 229 2.38 -14.65 -14.45
N ASN A 230 2.64 -13.64 -15.29
CA ASN A 230 3.87 -13.57 -16.07
C ASN A 230 5.10 -13.34 -15.18
N TYR A 231 5.01 -12.47 -14.17
CA TYR A 231 6.05 -12.27 -13.16
C TYR A 231 6.42 -13.60 -12.48
N THR A 232 5.44 -14.28 -11.89
CA THR A 232 5.67 -15.54 -11.17
C THR A 232 6.23 -16.63 -12.07
N ARG A 233 5.71 -16.78 -13.29
CA ARG A 233 6.24 -17.73 -14.28
C ARG A 233 7.68 -17.41 -14.67
N THR A 234 8.02 -16.12 -14.79
CA THR A 234 9.38 -15.69 -15.15
C THR A 234 10.36 -15.96 -14.03
N LEU A 235 10.00 -15.66 -12.77
CA LEU A 235 10.84 -15.99 -11.62
C LEU A 235 11.20 -17.48 -11.60
N GLN A 236 10.20 -18.35 -11.75
CA GLN A 236 10.40 -19.80 -11.76
C GLN A 236 11.21 -20.26 -12.99
N GLY A 237 10.81 -19.83 -14.19
CA GLY A 237 11.43 -20.28 -15.44
C GLY A 237 12.87 -19.80 -15.61
N CYS A 238 13.21 -18.64 -15.06
CA CYS A 238 14.55 -18.06 -15.11
C CYS A 238 15.37 -18.30 -13.82
N LYS A 239 14.82 -19.03 -12.84
CA LYS A 239 15.43 -19.32 -11.53
C LYS A 239 15.94 -18.05 -10.81
N LEU A 240 15.16 -16.97 -10.89
CA LEU A 240 15.50 -15.71 -10.26
C LEU A 240 15.18 -15.78 -8.76
N LYS A 241 16.17 -15.50 -7.91
CA LYS A 241 15.96 -15.51 -6.45
C LYS A 241 14.83 -14.56 -6.08
N SER A 242 13.96 -14.98 -5.17
CA SER A 242 12.91 -14.09 -4.69
C SER A 242 12.40 -14.36 -3.29
N ASP A 243 11.93 -13.29 -2.65
CA ASP A 243 11.29 -13.31 -1.33
C ASP A 243 9.89 -12.71 -1.46
N ALA A 244 8.85 -13.48 -1.12
CA ALA A 244 7.47 -13.00 -1.05
C ALA A 244 7.07 -12.76 0.40
N TRP A 245 6.69 -11.52 0.72
CA TRP A 245 6.25 -11.09 2.05
C TRP A 245 4.72 -11.04 2.09
N SER A 246 4.12 -11.92 2.88
CA SER A 246 2.67 -11.99 3.00
C SER A 246 2.10 -10.94 3.96
N ARG A 247 0.76 -10.87 3.97
CA ARG A 247 0.01 -10.10 4.97
C ARG A 247 0.18 -10.60 6.41
N GLU A 248 0.45 -11.88 6.63
CA GLU A 248 0.54 -12.40 8.01
C GLU A 248 1.89 -12.03 8.65
N ALA A 249 2.96 -11.88 7.85
CA ALA A 249 4.24 -11.31 8.30
C ALA A 249 4.04 -9.92 8.92
N ALA A 250 3.37 -9.03 8.19
CA ALA A 250 3.12 -7.67 8.63
C ALA A 250 2.13 -7.58 9.79
N LYS A 251 1.10 -8.43 9.82
CA LYS A 251 0.18 -8.50 10.97
C LYS A 251 0.92 -8.91 12.25
N ALA A 252 1.87 -9.83 12.17
CA ALA A 252 2.63 -10.19 13.35
C ALA A 252 3.52 -9.01 13.81
N ALA A 253 4.15 -8.29 12.88
CA ALA A 253 5.05 -7.16 13.14
C ALA A 253 4.32 -5.80 13.12
N ARG A 254 3.22 -5.68 13.87
CA ARG A 254 2.46 -4.42 13.95
C ARG A 254 3.23 -3.36 14.72
N LEU A 255 3.08 -2.12 14.26
CA LEU A 255 3.57 -0.93 14.95
C LEU A 255 2.49 -0.36 15.86
N ASP A 256 2.89 0.37 16.90
CA ASP A 256 1.94 0.97 17.83
C ASP A 256 1.33 2.26 17.27
N GLY A 257 0.05 2.53 17.50
CA GLY A 257 -0.59 3.77 17.02
C GLY A 257 0.07 5.04 17.57
N SER A 258 0.62 4.97 18.79
CA SER A 258 1.41 6.05 19.39
C SER A 258 2.68 6.39 18.60
N PHE A 259 3.25 5.43 17.88
CA PHE A 259 4.40 5.65 16.99
C PHE A 259 4.12 6.76 15.97
N PHE A 260 2.92 6.80 15.38
CA PHE A 260 2.55 7.82 14.40
C PHE A 260 2.40 9.22 15.00
N GLN A 261 1.99 9.30 16.27
CA GLN A 261 1.95 10.56 17.01
C GLN A 261 3.36 11.11 17.23
N GLU A 262 4.35 10.24 17.44
CA GLU A 262 5.75 10.62 17.50
C GLU A 262 6.25 11.11 16.12
N LEU A 263 5.92 10.38 15.04
CA LEU A 263 6.30 10.79 13.68
C LEU A 263 5.77 12.18 13.33
N PHE A 264 4.55 12.54 13.75
CA PHE A 264 3.98 13.87 13.50
C PHE A 264 4.90 15.02 13.93
N GLN A 265 5.64 14.85 15.03
CA GLN A 265 6.55 15.85 15.58
C GLN A 265 7.88 15.99 14.81
N LEU A 266 8.13 15.08 13.85
CA LEU A 266 9.39 14.97 13.11
C LEU A 266 9.35 15.66 11.74
N GLY A 267 8.55 16.72 11.64
CA GLY A 267 8.51 17.60 10.48
C GLY A 267 7.44 17.19 9.45
N PRO A 268 7.49 17.77 8.24
CA PRO A 268 6.36 17.75 7.30
C PRO A 268 6.04 16.36 6.73
N ILE A 269 7.02 15.47 6.60
CA ILE A 269 6.78 14.09 6.15
C ILE A 269 6.02 13.33 7.23
N GLY A 270 6.48 13.41 8.48
CA GLY A 270 5.84 12.73 9.61
C GLY A 270 4.42 13.24 9.85
N ALA A 271 4.20 14.55 9.76
CA ALA A 271 2.86 15.13 9.82
C ALA A 271 1.95 14.63 8.70
N HIS A 272 2.48 14.45 7.49
CA HIS A 272 1.71 13.90 6.39
C HIS A 272 1.36 12.42 6.60
N LEU A 273 2.29 11.62 7.11
CA LEU A 273 2.08 10.21 7.45
C LEU A 273 0.95 10.05 8.46
N GLU A 274 0.98 10.79 9.57
CA GLU A 274 -0.07 10.73 10.59
C GLU A 274 -1.43 11.10 9.97
N TRP A 275 -1.48 12.16 9.15
CA TRP A 275 -2.72 12.55 8.47
C TRP A 275 -3.26 11.45 7.55
N MET A 276 -2.40 10.80 6.74
CA MET A 276 -2.82 9.69 5.87
C MET A 276 -3.34 8.51 6.69
N TRP A 277 -2.61 8.15 7.73
CA TRP A 277 -2.95 7.09 8.66
C TRP A 277 -4.28 7.33 9.34
N LEU A 278 -4.45 8.45 10.06
CA LEU A 278 -5.69 8.80 10.76
C LEU A 278 -6.90 8.80 9.82
N ARG A 279 -6.73 9.31 8.60
CA ARG A 279 -7.80 9.32 7.60
C ARG A 279 -8.21 7.90 7.19
N GLN A 280 -7.25 7.02 6.95
CA GLN A 280 -7.52 5.64 6.58
C GLN A 280 -8.12 4.85 7.76
N GLU A 281 -7.56 5.02 8.96
CA GLU A 281 -8.06 4.39 10.18
C GLU A 281 -9.46 4.83 10.53
N PHE A 282 -9.77 6.10 10.32
CA PHE A 282 -11.12 6.59 10.52
C PHE A 282 -12.11 5.85 9.61
N LYS A 283 -11.77 5.64 8.33
CA LYS A 283 -12.62 4.85 7.42
C LYS A 283 -12.77 3.40 7.92
N PHE A 284 -11.68 2.76 8.33
CA PHE A 284 -11.74 1.39 8.86
C PHE A 284 -12.48 1.27 10.18
N TYR A 285 -12.45 2.29 11.02
CA TYR A 285 -13.23 2.36 12.25
C TYR A 285 -14.73 2.57 11.94
N TYR A 286 -15.02 3.44 10.98
CA TYR A 286 -16.38 3.89 10.68
C TYR A 286 -17.18 2.91 9.84
N ASP A 287 -16.62 2.41 8.73
CA ASP A 287 -17.35 1.55 7.79
C ASP A 287 -18.01 0.34 8.48
N PRO A 288 -17.33 -0.40 9.38
CA PRO A 288 -17.91 -1.52 10.13
C PRO A 288 -19.13 -1.20 10.99
N LEU A 289 -19.21 0.03 11.49
CA LEU A 289 -20.28 0.48 12.38
C LEU A 289 -21.53 0.93 11.61
N ASN A 290 -21.44 1.04 10.28
CA ASN A 290 -22.46 1.74 9.49
C ASN A 290 -22.90 0.94 8.28
N ASP A 291 -22.03 0.86 7.27
CA ASP A 291 -22.31 0.23 5.99
C ASP A 291 -20.98 -0.31 5.47
N PRO A 292 -20.55 -1.48 5.96
CA PRO A 292 -19.24 -1.99 5.62
C PRO A 292 -19.21 -2.23 4.11
N TYR A 293 -18.28 -1.58 3.42
CA TYR A 293 -18.16 -1.70 1.96
C TYR A 293 -17.89 -3.13 1.51
N MET A 294 -17.44 -4.00 2.42
CA MET A 294 -17.44 -5.45 2.28
C MET A 294 -18.04 -6.10 3.54
N PRO A 295 -18.95 -7.10 3.42
CA PRO A 295 -19.65 -7.68 4.57
C PRO A 295 -18.74 -8.21 5.69
N GLN A 296 -17.54 -8.67 5.37
CA GLN A 296 -16.58 -9.21 6.35
C GLN A 296 -15.85 -8.14 7.17
N LEU A 297 -15.96 -6.86 6.80
CA LEU A 297 -15.33 -5.75 7.53
C LEU A 297 -16.26 -5.24 8.63
N ASP A 298 -16.65 -6.15 9.53
CA ASP A 298 -17.49 -5.85 10.68
C ASP A 298 -16.67 -5.37 11.89
N VAL A 299 -17.36 -4.99 12.97
CA VAL A 299 -16.71 -4.53 14.21
C VAL A 299 -15.74 -5.57 14.75
N GLY A 300 -16.09 -6.85 14.64
CA GLY A 300 -15.22 -7.94 15.08
C GLY A 300 -13.95 -8.05 14.25
N TRP A 301 -14.02 -7.79 12.93
CA TRP A 301 -12.87 -7.68 12.06
C TRP A 301 -11.99 -6.49 12.44
N TYR A 302 -12.57 -5.32 12.71
CA TYR A 302 -11.82 -4.12 13.09
C TYR A 302 -11.05 -4.35 14.40
N LEU A 303 -11.75 -4.81 15.44
CA LEU A 303 -11.14 -5.11 16.74
C LEU A 303 -10.02 -6.16 16.64
N ASN A 304 -10.21 -7.19 15.83
CA ASN A 304 -9.20 -8.24 15.68
C ASN A 304 -8.02 -7.81 14.80
N THR A 305 -8.28 -7.10 13.71
CA THR A 305 -7.26 -6.77 12.72
C THR A 305 -6.49 -5.52 13.11
N ARG A 306 -7.22 -4.44 13.43
CA ARG A 306 -6.67 -3.10 13.70
C ARG A 306 -6.30 -2.88 15.15
N LEU A 307 -6.98 -3.51 16.12
CA LEU A 307 -6.58 -3.41 17.55
C LEU A 307 -5.84 -4.65 18.06
N ASN A 308 -5.66 -5.67 17.20
CA ASN A 308 -5.04 -6.95 17.55
C ASN A 308 -5.69 -7.66 18.75
N LEU A 309 -7.00 -7.46 18.97
CA LEU A 309 -7.70 -8.06 20.09
C LEU A 309 -8.18 -9.48 19.74
N SER A 310 -7.87 -10.43 20.63
CA SER A 310 -8.45 -11.76 20.55
C SER A 310 -9.96 -11.68 20.80
N ARG A 311 -10.75 -12.39 20.00
CA ARG A 311 -12.21 -12.52 20.20
C ARG A 311 -12.58 -13.04 21.58
N LYS A 312 -11.66 -13.72 22.28
CA LYS A 312 -11.86 -14.25 23.63
C LYS A 312 -11.52 -13.27 24.75
N SER A 313 -10.91 -12.11 24.43
CA SER A 313 -10.52 -11.13 25.45
C SER A 313 -11.71 -10.33 25.97
N ASP A 314 -11.69 -9.97 27.26
CA ASP A 314 -12.74 -9.15 27.87
C ASP A 314 -12.87 -7.78 27.18
N LEU A 315 -11.74 -7.18 26.82
CA LEU A 315 -11.71 -5.90 26.11
C LEU A 315 -12.37 -6.00 24.73
N PHE A 316 -12.15 -7.08 23.97
CA PHE A 316 -12.87 -7.31 22.71
C PHE A 316 -14.38 -7.38 22.94
N GLN A 317 -14.82 -8.15 23.94
CA GLN A 317 -16.24 -8.32 24.25
C GLN A 317 -16.89 -7.02 24.74
N GLN A 318 -16.15 -6.17 25.43
CA GLN A 318 -16.59 -4.84 25.84
C GLN A 318 -16.75 -3.91 24.63
N LEU A 319 -15.70 -3.77 23.82
CA LEU A 319 -15.70 -2.85 22.67
C LEU A 319 -16.69 -3.29 21.58
N ALA A 320 -16.87 -4.61 21.38
CA ALA A 320 -17.84 -5.13 20.41
C ALA A 320 -19.30 -4.77 20.75
N LYS A 321 -19.61 -4.49 22.03
CA LYS A 321 -20.94 -4.03 22.46
C LYS A 321 -21.12 -2.53 22.28
N SER A 322 -20.05 -1.76 22.51
CA SER A 322 -20.07 -0.31 22.43
C SER A 322 -18.68 0.21 22.11
N MET A 323 -18.45 0.56 20.84
CA MET A 323 -17.20 1.21 20.43
C MET A 323 -17.12 2.61 21.04
N PRO A 324 -16.01 2.98 21.69
CA PRO A 324 -15.80 4.34 22.19
C PRO A 324 -15.50 5.29 21.02
N PRO A 325 -15.55 6.61 21.23
CA PRO A 325 -15.17 7.59 20.20
C PRO A 325 -13.81 7.28 19.58
N PHE A 326 -13.66 7.57 18.28
CA PHE A 326 -12.45 7.23 17.52
C PHE A 326 -11.16 7.72 18.20
N GLN A 327 -11.19 8.89 18.83
CA GLN A 327 -10.05 9.49 19.54
C GLN A 327 -9.55 8.62 20.71
N GLU A 328 -10.46 7.92 21.39
CA GLU A 328 -10.10 6.97 22.46
C GLU A 328 -9.57 5.65 21.88
N VAL A 329 -9.95 5.31 20.65
CA VAL A 329 -9.49 4.11 19.95
C VAL A 329 -8.11 4.30 19.33
N VAL A 330 -7.78 5.51 18.84
CA VAL A 330 -6.52 5.81 18.12
C VAL A 330 -5.27 5.30 18.85
N PRO A 331 -5.07 5.52 20.16
CA PRO A 331 -3.91 5.01 20.89
C PRO A 331 -3.84 3.48 20.98
N LEU A 332 -4.96 2.78 20.79
CA LEU A 332 -5.07 1.32 20.83
C LEU A 332 -4.85 0.68 19.45
N ILE A 333 -4.80 1.49 18.39
CA ILE A 333 -4.62 0.99 17.03
C ILE A 333 -3.22 0.39 16.90
N ARG A 334 -3.15 -0.75 16.22
CA ARG A 334 -1.95 -1.44 15.82
C ARG A 334 -1.83 -1.37 14.30
N VAL A 335 -0.82 -0.64 13.85
CA VAL A 335 -0.63 -0.31 12.45
C VAL A 335 0.10 -1.44 11.75
N ILE A 336 -0.40 -1.82 10.58
CA ILE A 336 0.22 -2.86 9.75
C ILE A 336 0.96 -2.14 8.62
N ALA A 337 2.28 -2.34 8.55
CA ALA A 337 3.18 -1.78 7.53
C ALA A 337 3.72 -2.89 6.63
N TYR A 338 2.90 -3.34 5.68
CA TYR A 338 3.22 -4.47 4.81
C TYR A 338 4.43 -4.22 3.91
N ASP A 339 4.49 -3.05 3.29
CA ASP A 339 5.53 -2.69 2.33
C ASP A 339 6.86 -2.45 3.04
N CYS A 340 6.81 -1.88 4.24
CA CYS A 340 7.99 -1.70 5.07
C CYS A 340 8.61 -3.06 5.51
N CYS A 341 7.78 -4.09 5.74
CA CYS A 341 8.30 -5.45 5.99
C CYS A 341 9.09 -5.98 4.79
N ALA A 342 8.57 -5.80 3.57
CA ALA A 342 9.29 -6.18 2.35
C ALA A 342 10.57 -5.35 2.15
N ALA A 343 10.53 -4.06 2.50
CA ALA A 343 11.69 -3.17 2.45
C ALA A 343 12.82 -3.61 3.39
N VAL A 344 12.51 -4.13 4.58
CA VAL A 344 13.49 -4.76 5.49
C VAL A 344 14.20 -5.92 4.79
N GLY A 345 13.45 -6.75 4.06
CA GLY A 345 14.02 -7.83 3.23
C GLY A 345 15.01 -7.33 2.17
N ALA A 346 14.78 -6.13 1.61
CA ALA A 346 15.63 -5.53 0.57
C ALA A 346 16.98 -5.02 1.07
N VAL A 347 17.15 -4.85 2.38
CA VAL A 347 18.45 -4.44 2.97
C VAL A 347 19.47 -5.58 2.93
N GLY A 348 19.01 -6.83 2.90
CA GLY A 348 19.87 -8.01 2.82
C GLY A 348 19.69 -8.98 3.98
N GLU A 349 20.09 -10.23 3.78
CA GLU A 349 19.95 -11.29 4.78
C GLU A 349 20.89 -11.13 5.97
N ASP A 350 22.10 -10.60 5.74
CA ASP A 350 23.06 -10.28 6.78
C ASP A 350 22.52 -9.21 7.74
N PHE A 351 21.82 -8.19 7.20
CA PHE A 351 21.08 -7.23 8.01
C PHE A 351 20.02 -7.93 8.85
N MET A 352 19.10 -8.69 8.22
CA MET A 352 18.03 -9.35 8.97
C MET A 352 18.55 -10.32 10.05
N LYS A 353 19.67 -11.02 9.81
CA LYS A 353 20.32 -11.86 10.82
C LYS A 353 20.94 -11.06 11.95
N ALA A 354 21.64 -9.96 11.63
CA ALA A 354 22.26 -9.11 12.62
C ALA A 354 21.21 -8.54 13.59
N PHE A 355 20.05 -8.12 13.09
CA PHE A 355 18.96 -7.60 13.90
C PHE A 355 18.01 -8.68 14.44
N HIS A 356 18.36 -9.96 14.32
CA HIS A 356 17.53 -11.08 14.78
C HIS A 356 16.11 -11.09 14.20
N VAL A 357 15.87 -10.37 13.09
CA VAL A 357 14.63 -10.43 12.31
C VAL A 357 14.47 -11.83 11.74
N LEU A 358 15.55 -12.47 11.31
CA LEU A 358 15.57 -13.91 11.04
C LEU A 358 16.00 -14.64 12.30
N ASP A 359 15.11 -15.45 12.85
CA ASP A 359 15.37 -16.26 14.04
C ASP A 359 16.41 -17.35 13.69
N PRO A 360 17.60 -17.33 14.33
CA PRO A 360 18.61 -18.36 14.09
C PRO A 360 18.24 -19.73 14.70
N SER A 361 17.31 -19.76 15.66
CA SER A 361 16.86 -20.97 16.37
C SER A 361 15.78 -21.73 15.61
N VAL A 362 14.96 -21.01 14.85
CA VAL A 362 14.12 -21.65 13.83
C VAL A 362 15.10 -22.22 12.82
N LYS A 363 15.24 -23.56 12.80
CA LYS A 363 15.97 -24.25 11.74
C LYS A 363 15.38 -23.78 10.42
N GLN A 364 15.99 -22.76 9.80
CA GLN A 364 15.75 -22.42 8.41
C GLN A 364 15.99 -23.72 7.69
N GLN A 365 14.89 -24.31 7.20
CA GLN A 365 14.77 -25.66 6.63
C GLN A 365 16.11 -26.38 6.54
N ALA A 366 16.27 -27.40 7.40
CA ALA A 366 17.53 -28.10 7.69
C ALA A 366 18.50 -28.16 6.50
N PRO A 367 19.83 -28.02 6.74
CA PRO A 367 20.84 -28.19 5.70
C PRO A 367 20.51 -29.45 4.90
N LEU A 368 20.53 -29.35 3.56
CA LEU A 368 20.31 -30.46 2.63
C LEU A 368 20.89 -31.74 3.22
N ASP A 369 20.03 -32.61 3.71
CA ASP A 369 20.45 -33.92 4.17
C ASP A 369 21.02 -34.63 2.94
N GLU A 370 22.31 -34.98 2.98
CA GLU A 370 23.01 -35.59 1.85
C GLU A 370 22.39 -36.94 1.46
N THR A 371 21.56 -37.52 2.34
CA THR A 371 20.79 -38.74 2.07
C THR A 371 19.51 -38.52 1.26
N LEU A 372 19.11 -37.27 1.02
CA LEU A 372 17.96 -36.93 0.20
C LEU A 372 18.17 -37.35 -1.25
N SER A 373 17.13 -37.95 -1.83
CA SER A 373 17.07 -38.31 -3.25
C SER A 373 17.30 -37.07 -4.14
N GLU A 374 17.77 -37.28 -5.37
CA GLU A 374 18.00 -36.18 -6.32
C GLU A 374 16.76 -35.29 -6.52
N HIS A 375 15.56 -35.89 -6.45
CA HIS A 375 14.28 -35.17 -6.49
C HIS A 375 14.05 -34.29 -5.25
N GLU A 376 14.44 -34.75 -4.06
CA GLU A 376 14.37 -33.97 -2.81
C GLU A 376 15.44 -32.88 -2.74
N ARG A 377 16.61 -33.09 -3.37
CA ARG A 377 17.64 -32.05 -3.53
C ARG A 377 17.15 -30.95 -4.47
N LEU A 378 16.60 -31.31 -5.63
CA LEU A 378 15.92 -30.36 -6.54
C LEU A 378 14.78 -29.61 -5.83
N PHE A 379 14.06 -30.29 -4.93
CA PHE A 379 13.02 -29.68 -4.10
C PHE A 379 13.57 -28.65 -3.09
N ASN A 380 14.72 -28.95 -2.49
CA ASN A 380 15.39 -28.04 -1.57
C ASN A 380 16.10 -26.88 -2.28
N ASP A 381 16.67 -27.09 -3.47
CA ASP A 381 17.26 -26.03 -4.28
C ASP A 381 16.23 -24.93 -4.58
N ASN A 382 15.02 -25.29 -4.99
CA ASN A 382 13.95 -24.30 -5.24
C ASN A 382 13.53 -23.53 -3.97
N LYS A 383 13.57 -24.16 -2.79
CA LYS A 383 13.29 -23.48 -1.51
C LYS A 383 14.36 -22.47 -1.12
N THR A 384 15.62 -22.69 -1.54
CA THR A 384 16.70 -21.70 -1.32
C THR A 384 16.59 -20.52 -2.28
N ILE A 385 15.99 -20.72 -3.46
CA ILE A 385 15.81 -19.68 -4.47
C ILE A 385 14.57 -18.82 -4.15
N HIS A 386 13.49 -19.44 -3.70
CA HIS A 386 12.19 -18.78 -3.48
C HIS A 386 11.74 -18.94 -2.02
N ARG A 387 11.60 -17.82 -1.30
CA ARG A 387 11.16 -17.81 0.10
C ARG A 387 9.82 -17.11 0.22
N VAL A 388 9.00 -17.59 1.14
CA VAL A 388 7.71 -16.97 1.49
C VAL A 388 7.68 -16.75 2.99
N PHE A 389 7.50 -15.51 3.38
CA PHE A 389 7.49 -15.03 4.75
C PHE A 389 6.05 -14.81 5.22
N GLY A 390 5.69 -15.35 6.40
CA GLY A 390 4.32 -15.32 6.93
C GLY A 390 3.31 -16.18 6.17
N ARG A 391 3.65 -17.41 5.79
CA ARG A 391 2.72 -18.28 5.03
C ARG A 391 1.38 -18.43 5.75
N THR A 392 1.43 -18.56 7.07
CA THR A 392 0.28 -18.55 7.98
C THR A 392 0.68 -17.80 9.25
N GLN A 393 -0.26 -17.66 10.20
CA GLN A 393 0.03 -17.10 11.52
C GLN A 393 0.97 -18.01 12.34
N ASP A 394 0.96 -19.32 12.08
CA ASP A 394 1.81 -20.31 12.77
C ASP A 394 3.12 -20.60 12.02
N ASP A 395 3.21 -20.23 10.73
CA ASP A 395 4.41 -20.37 9.90
C ASP A 395 4.86 -18.99 9.38
N MET A 396 5.66 -18.33 10.21
CA MET A 396 6.21 -17.02 9.92
C MET A 396 7.39 -17.05 8.94
N GLY A 397 7.83 -18.24 8.48
CA GLY A 397 8.98 -18.36 7.60
C GLY A 397 10.31 -17.98 8.28
N GLY A 398 10.41 -18.18 9.60
CA GLY A 398 11.61 -17.87 10.39
C GLY A 398 11.77 -16.40 10.77
N ILE A 399 10.74 -15.57 10.60
CA ILE A 399 10.76 -14.19 11.05
C ILE A 399 10.44 -14.10 12.55
N ASN A 400 11.23 -13.31 13.27
CA ASN A 400 10.88 -12.74 14.56
C ASN A 400 10.13 -11.42 14.34
N ALA A 401 8.82 -11.44 14.60
CA ALA A 401 7.94 -10.32 14.32
C ALA A 401 8.21 -9.09 15.21
N ASP A 402 8.57 -9.30 16.47
CA ASP A 402 8.85 -8.20 17.40
C ASP A 402 10.12 -7.46 16.97
N GLN A 403 11.18 -8.20 16.61
CA GLN A 403 12.42 -7.59 16.11
C GLN A 403 12.19 -6.90 14.76
N LEU A 404 11.33 -7.45 13.91
CA LEU A 404 10.94 -6.79 12.66
C LEU A 404 10.25 -5.45 12.92
N ALA A 405 9.30 -5.39 13.88
CA ALA A 405 8.64 -4.16 14.28
C ALA A 405 9.63 -3.12 14.83
N SER A 406 10.49 -3.50 15.78
CA SER A 406 11.48 -2.60 16.37
C SER A 406 12.46 -2.04 15.33
N VAL A 407 12.92 -2.86 14.40
CA VAL A 407 13.78 -2.41 13.28
C VAL A 407 13.07 -1.36 12.43
N MET A 408 11.80 -1.57 12.09
CA MET A 408 11.03 -0.60 11.31
C MET A 408 10.89 0.72 12.08
N GLU A 409 10.48 0.67 13.35
CA GLU A 409 10.26 1.86 14.18
C GLU A 409 11.53 2.72 14.31
N VAL A 410 12.63 2.10 14.73
CA VAL A 410 13.90 2.80 15.01
C VAL A 410 14.46 3.49 13.77
N PHE A 411 14.45 2.80 12.63
CA PHE A 411 15.04 3.36 11.41
C PHE A 411 14.11 4.35 10.70
N ILE A 412 12.78 4.21 10.83
CA ILE A 412 11.84 5.25 10.35
C ILE A 412 12.00 6.52 11.20
N LEU A 413 12.01 6.40 12.54
CA LEU A 413 12.22 7.54 13.44
C LEU A 413 13.54 8.26 13.14
N GLY A 414 14.63 7.50 13.06
CA GLY A 414 15.94 8.08 12.81
C GLY A 414 16.06 8.71 11.42
N GLY A 415 15.41 8.13 10.40
CA GLY A 415 15.34 8.74 9.06
C GLY A 415 14.65 10.10 9.06
N LEU A 416 13.53 10.23 9.78
CA LEU A 416 12.85 11.52 9.91
C LEU A 416 13.65 12.51 10.77
N LEU A 417 14.21 12.08 11.89
CA LEU A 417 15.08 12.93 12.73
C LEU A 417 16.27 13.48 11.94
N ALA A 418 16.92 12.65 11.12
CA ALA A 418 18.08 13.05 10.32
C ALA A 418 17.74 14.03 9.19
N THR A 419 16.47 14.11 8.78
CA THR A 419 16.04 14.89 7.60
C THR A 419 15.05 16.01 7.92
N LYS A 420 14.55 16.10 9.16
CA LYS A 420 13.55 17.08 9.62
C LYS A 420 13.87 18.51 9.21
N ASP A 421 15.02 19.04 9.65
CA ASP A 421 15.39 20.44 9.41
C ASP A 421 15.53 20.75 7.92
N HIS A 422 16.04 19.78 7.15
CA HIS A 422 16.16 19.91 5.70
C HIS A 422 14.77 19.96 5.04
N ALA A 423 13.88 19.04 5.40
CA ALA A 423 12.51 19.00 4.88
C ALA A 423 11.72 20.28 5.23
N GLU A 424 11.83 20.76 6.47
CA GLU A 424 11.20 22.02 6.90
C GLU A 424 11.69 23.21 6.08
N LYS A 425 13.02 23.38 5.96
CA LYS A 425 13.61 24.45 5.15
C LYS A 425 13.19 24.35 3.68
N LEU A 426 13.15 23.14 3.14
CA LEU A 426 12.80 22.88 1.75
C LEU A 426 11.37 23.31 1.41
N LEU A 427 10.43 23.09 2.34
CA LEU A 427 9.02 23.45 2.15
C LEU A 427 8.70 24.89 2.57
N GLN A 428 9.35 25.44 3.61
CA GLN A 428 9.14 26.83 4.07
C GLN A 428 9.56 27.86 3.01
N THR A 429 10.66 27.61 2.30
CA THR A 429 11.23 28.57 1.34
C THR A 429 10.34 28.85 0.12
N LYS A 430 9.25 28.10 -0.07
CA LYS A 430 8.52 28.11 -1.34
C LYS A 430 7.05 28.51 -1.28
N SER A 431 6.40 28.49 -0.11
CA SER A 431 5.05 29.06 0.01
C SER A 431 4.64 29.27 1.48
N PRO A 432 4.61 30.53 1.97
CA PRO A 432 4.14 30.85 3.32
C PRO A 432 2.65 30.51 3.55
N SER A 433 1.85 30.45 2.47
CA SER A 433 0.41 30.17 2.55
C SER A 433 0.06 28.67 2.59
N THR A 434 1.07 27.79 2.58
CA THR A 434 0.90 26.33 2.69
C THR A 434 1.55 25.78 3.97
N ALA A 435 1.65 26.57 5.05
CA ALA A 435 1.99 26.04 6.38
C ALA A 435 1.18 24.75 6.62
N ILE A 436 1.77 23.67 7.17
CA ILE A 436 1.05 22.47 7.65
C ILE A 436 -0.22 23.01 8.25
N PRO A 437 -1.38 22.68 7.65
CA PRO A 437 -2.52 23.46 8.01
C PRO A 437 -2.65 23.26 9.51
N ASP A 438 -2.95 24.33 10.25
CA ASP A 438 -3.28 24.23 11.66
C ASP A 438 -4.59 23.42 11.85
N HIS A 439 -4.93 22.52 10.90
CA HIS A 439 -5.90 21.44 10.98
C HIS A 439 -5.52 20.57 12.16
N GLU A 440 -5.83 21.08 13.34
CA GLU A 440 -6.02 20.29 14.53
C GLU A 440 -6.82 19.05 14.12
N PRO A 441 -6.48 17.88 14.65
CA PRO A 441 -7.40 16.75 14.74
C PRO A 441 -8.83 17.17 15.16
N MET A 442 -9.01 18.33 15.82
CA MET A 442 -10.29 19.00 16.10
C MET A 442 -11.10 19.47 14.88
N GLN A 443 -10.50 19.84 13.73
CA GLN A 443 -11.31 20.09 12.52
C GLN A 443 -11.82 18.78 11.92
N TYR A 444 -11.03 17.71 12.03
CA TYR A 444 -11.54 16.37 11.80
C TYR A 444 -12.66 16.07 12.81
N LYS A 445 -12.51 16.37 14.10
CA LYS A 445 -13.56 16.24 15.13
C LYS A 445 -14.84 17.00 14.78
N ASN A 446 -14.77 18.27 14.37
CA ASN A 446 -15.96 19.03 13.96
C ASN A 446 -16.56 18.45 12.68
N THR A 447 -15.72 17.98 11.75
CA THR A 447 -16.20 17.24 10.57
C THR A 447 -16.89 15.95 11.00
N LEU A 448 -16.38 15.24 12.00
CA LEU A 448 -16.89 13.98 12.56
C LEU A 448 -18.21 14.16 13.32
N GLU A 449 -18.31 15.18 14.17
CA GLU A 449 -19.53 15.54 14.91
C GLU A 449 -20.62 15.98 13.94
N ASN A 450 -20.29 16.81 12.95
CA ASN A 450 -21.19 17.14 11.86
C ASN A 450 -21.56 15.91 11.03
N TRP A 451 -20.67 14.93 10.90
CA TRP A 451 -20.93 13.70 10.17
C TRP A 451 -21.89 12.75 10.91
N GLU A 452 -21.75 12.62 12.23
CA GLU A 452 -22.70 11.90 13.08
C GLU A 452 -24.08 12.56 13.07
N HIS A 453 -24.10 13.89 12.94
CA HIS A 453 -25.32 14.65 12.77
C HIS A 453 -25.95 14.39 11.39
N ASP A 454 -25.16 14.45 10.32
CA ASP A 454 -25.55 14.09 8.95
C ASP A 454 -26.02 12.63 8.86
N ARG A 455 -25.50 11.73 9.72
CA ARG A 455 -25.88 10.31 9.81
C ARG A 455 -27.35 10.10 10.18
N GLN A 456 -27.89 11.00 10.99
CA GLN A 456 -29.30 10.99 11.37
C GLN A 456 -30.16 11.80 10.39
N HIS A 457 -29.55 12.38 9.35
CA HIS A 457 -30.27 13.15 8.37
C HIS A 457 -31.23 12.24 7.58
N PRO A 458 -32.55 12.51 7.58
CA PRO A 458 -33.54 11.65 6.95
C PRO A 458 -33.25 11.31 5.48
N LEU A 459 -32.65 12.27 4.74
CA LEU A 459 -32.27 12.06 3.33
C LEU A 459 -31.16 11.02 3.15
N ILE A 460 -30.20 10.92 4.07
CA ILE A 460 -29.12 9.91 3.98
C ILE A 460 -29.70 8.52 4.27
N THR A 461 -30.59 8.40 5.25
CA THR A 461 -31.33 7.16 5.52
C THR A 461 -32.14 6.72 4.30
N GLU A 462 -32.77 7.65 3.61
CA GLU A 462 -33.54 7.38 2.39
C GLU A 462 -32.64 6.89 1.24
N VAL A 463 -31.50 7.53 0.99
CA VAL A 463 -30.54 7.07 -0.03
C VAL A 463 -30.04 5.66 0.27
N LYS A 464 -29.70 5.35 1.53
CA LYS A 464 -29.27 4.00 1.93
C LYS A 464 -30.36 2.96 1.65
N ARG A 465 -31.62 3.28 1.99
CA ARG A 465 -32.77 2.42 1.70
C ARG A 465 -32.91 2.16 0.19
N CYS A 466 -32.87 3.21 -0.63
CA CYS A 466 -32.96 3.10 -2.09
C CYS A 466 -31.81 2.28 -2.69
N ARG A 467 -30.58 2.44 -2.20
CA ARG A 467 -29.42 1.64 -2.64
C ARG A 467 -29.59 0.15 -2.32
N LYS A 468 -30.01 -0.18 -1.10
CA LYS A 468 -30.25 -1.57 -0.68
C LYS A 468 -31.35 -2.22 -1.52
N GLU A 469 -32.42 -1.48 -1.80
CA GLU A 469 -33.50 -1.91 -2.68
C GLU A 469 -32.99 -2.17 -4.12
N LEU A 470 -32.21 -1.24 -4.67
CA LEU A 470 -31.62 -1.37 -6.00
C LEU A 470 -30.67 -2.57 -6.11
N GLN A 471 -29.80 -2.78 -5.12
CA GLN A 471 -28.88 -3.91 -5.13
C GLN A 471 -29.63 -5.24 -5.10
N GLY A 472 -30.64 -5.38 -4.24
CA GLY A 472 -31.48 -6.57 -4.19
C GLY A 472 -32.27 -6.83 -5.48
N LEU A 473 -32.50 -5.81 -6.31
CA LEU A 473 -33.10 -5.96 -7.64
C LEU A 473 -32.08 -6.39 -8.70
N LYS A 474 -30.83 -5.92 -8.62
CA LYS A 474 -29.74 -6.38 -9.49
C LYS A 474 -29.42 -7.85 -9.27
N ASP A 475 -29.39 -8.29 -8.02
CA ASP A 475 -29.16 -9.70 -7.69
C ASP A 475 -30.29 -10.58 -8.28
N LYS A 476 -31.55 -10.16 -8.11
CA LYS A 476 -32.71 -10.83 -8.73
C LYS A 476 -32.69 -10.80 -10.25
N GLN A 477 -32.11 -9.77 -10.86
CA GLN A 477 -31.98 -9.67 -12.31
C GLN A 477 -31.00 -10.74 -12.81
N ALA A 478 -29.87 -10.92 -12.13
CA ALA A 478 -28.90 -11.97 -12.43
C ALA A 478 -29.54 -13.36 -12.31
N ASP A 479 -30.25 -13.65 -11.22
CA ASP A 479 -30.97 -14.91 -11.03
C ASP A 479 -32.01 -15.18 -12.15
N ALA A 480 -32.71 -14.12 -12.57
CA ALA A 480 -33.70 -14.20 -13.65
C ALA A 480 -33.04 -14.42 -15.03
N GLN A 481 -31.86 -13.85 -15.26
CA GLN A 481 -31.07 -14.08 -16.47
C GLN A 481 -30.57 -15.53 -16.55
N ASP A 482 -30.03 -16.07 -15.46
CA ASP A 482 -29.59 -17.46 -15.36
C ASP A 482 -30.77 -18.43 -15.60
N SER A 483 -31.93 -18.13 -14.99
CA SER A 483 -33.16 -18.91 -15.19
C SER A 483 -33.62 -18.91 -16.65
N LEU A 484 -33.50 -17.77 -17.33
CA LEU A 484 -33.83 -17.63 -18.75
C LEU A 484 -32.87 -18.45 -19.63
N GLU A 485 -31.57 -18.44 -19.32
CA GLU A 485 -30.58 -19.23 -20.05
C GLU A 485 -30.79 -20.74 -19.89
N LEU A 486 -31.10 -21.19 -18.67
CA LEU A 486 -31.46 -22.58 -18.39
C LEU A 486 -32.74 -22.99 -19.13
N ALA A 487 -33.77 -22.13 -19.15
CA ALA A 487 -35.01 -22.40 -19.87
C ALA A 487 -34.79 -22.51 -21.39
N ARG A 488 -33.94 -21.65 -21.96
CA ARG A 488 -33.54 -21.68 -23.38
C ARG A 488 -32.80 -22.98 -23.70
N THR A 489 -31.88 -23.40 -22.85
CA THR A 489 -31.13 -24.66 -22.99
C THR A 489 -32.05 -25.87 -22.94
N ALA A 490 -33.06 -25.86 -22.07
CA ALA A 490 -34.07 -26.90 -21.96
C ALA A 490 -35.10 -26.93 -23.11
N LYS A 491 -35.05 -25.97 -24.05
CA LYS A 491 -35.98 -25.82 -25.18
C LYS A 491 -37.46 -25.82 -24.77
N SER A 492 -37.77 -25.32 -23.57
CA SER A 492 -39.15 -25.28 -23.05
C SER A 492 -39.74 -23.89 -23.28
N HIS A 493 -40.61 -23.76 -24.30
CA HIS A 493 -41.23 -22.48 -24.66
C HIS A 493 -41.97 -21.80 -23.50
N ASP A 494 -42.71 -22.56 -22.69
CA ASP A 494 -43.45 -22.01 -21.55
C ASP A 494 -42.51 -21.49 -20.46
N ARG A 495 -41.43 -22.22 -20.16
CA ARG A 495 -40.42 -21.79 -19.19
C ARG A 495 -39.65 -20.56 -19.66
N VAL A 496 -39.34 -20.47 -20.96
CA VAL A 496 -38.72 -19.29 -21.55
C VAL A 496 -39.63 -18.08 -21.37
N ARG A 497 -40.90 -18.20 -21.72
CA ARG A 497 -41.88 -17.11 -21.59
C ARG A 497 -42.04 -16.66 -20.13
N GLN A 498 -42.07 -17.60 -19.19
CA GLN A 498 -42.15 -17.29 -17.76
C GLN A 498 -40.89 -16.58 -17.24
N ALA A 499 -39.71 -17.03 -17.65
CA ALA A 499 -38.45 -16.41 -17.27
C ALA A 499 -38.30 -15.00 -17.88
N GLU A 500 -38.71 -14.80 -19.13
CA GLU A 500 -38.73 -13.47 -19.78
C GLU A 500 -39.67 -12.49 -19.06
N ASN A 501 -40.87 -12.94 -18.69
CA ASN A 501 -41.80 -12.10 -17.92
C ASN A 501 -41.21 -11.71 -16.57
N THR A 502 -40.57 -12.65 -15.88
CA THR A 502 -39.91 -12.40 -14.58
C THR A 502 -38.77 -11.40 -14.73
N LEU A 503 -37.91 -11.57 -15.74
CA LEU A 503 -36.82 -10.66 -16.03
C LEU A 503 -37.32 -9.24 -16.34
N ASN A 504 -38.34 -9.11 -17.18
CA ASN A 504 -38.95 -7.81 -17.52
C ASN A 504 -39.55 -7.11 -16.29
N GLU A 505 -40.20 -7.87 -15.40
CA GLU A 505 -40.74 -7.33 -14.14
C GLU A 505 -39.62 -6.81 -13.22
N VAL A 506 -38.54 -7.58 -13.06
CA VAL A 506 -37.38 -7.19 -12.25
C VAL A 506 -36.70 -5.94 -12.83
N VAL A 507 -36.49 -5.89 -14.14
CA VAL A 507 -35.92 -4.71 -14.83
C VAL A 507 -36.80 -3.48 -14.62
N GLY A 508 -38.12 -3.61 -14.75
CA GLY A 508 -39.06 -2.50 -14.51
C GLY A 508 -39.03 -1.99 -13.06
N LYS A 509 -38.87 -2.88 -12.08
CA LYS A 509 -38.67 -2.50 -10.66
C LYS A 509 -37.32 -1.82 -10.45
N GLN A 510 -36.26 -2.33 -11.10
CA GLN A 510 -34.92 -1.74 -11.03
C GLN A 510 -34.91 -0.30 -11.54
N THR A 511 -35.50 -0.03 -12.71
CA THR A 511 -35.59 1.34 -13.24
C THR A 511 -36.29 2.29 -12.26
N LYS A 512 -37.37 1.85 -11.60
CA LYS A 512 -38.05 2.66 -10.57
C LYS A 512 -37.17 2.93 -9.36
N ALA A 513 -36.43 1.93 -8.89
CA ALA A 513 -35.49 2.08 -7.78
C ALA A 513 -34.33 3.03 -8.13
N GLU A 514 -33.83 2.99 -9.36
CA GLU A 514 -32.81 3.93 -9.87
C GLU A 514 -33.33 5.38 -9.90
N ILE A 515 -34.55 5.59 -10.40
CA ILE A 515 -35.19 6.92 -10.38
C ILE A 515 -35.36 7.43 -8.95
N ALA A 516 -35.82 6.58 -8.02
CA ALA A 516 -35.98 6.95 -6.62
C ALA A 516 -34.64 7.30 -5.95
N LEU A 517 -33.59 6.53 -6.24
CA LEU A 517 -32.24 6.80 -5.76
C LEU A 517 -31.74 8.15 -6.27
N ASN A 518 -31.88 8.43 -7.58
CA ASN A 518 -31.46 9.70 -8.17
C ASN A 518 -32.24 10.89 -7.60
N ALA A 519 -33.54 10.75 -7.37
CA ALA A 519 -34.35 11.79 -6.73
C ALA A 519 -33.91 12.06 -5.28
N ALA A 520 -33.58 11.01 -4.51
CA ALA A 520 -33.06 11.17 -3.15
C ALA A 520 -31.69 11.86 -3.13
N ILE A 521 -30.81 11.53 -4.08
CA ILE A 521 -29.52 12.22 -4.25
C ILE A 521 -29.73 13.70 -4.62
N GLY A 522 -30.65 14.00 -5.55
CA GLY A 522 -30.95 15.39 -5.93
C GLY A 522 -31.41 16.25 -4.76
N ARG A 523 -32.24 15.71 -3.85
CA ARG A 523 -32.64 16.42 -2.63
C ARG A 523 -31.48 16.76 -1.70
N ILE A 524 -30.47 15.89 -1.61
CA ILE A 524 -29.24 16.17 -0.85
C ILE A 524 -28.46 17.33 -1.47
N GLU A 525 -28.37 17.38 -2.80
CA GLU A 525 -27.68 18.48 -3.51
C GLU A 525 -28.41 19.82 -3.35
N GLU A 526 -29.74 19.82 -3.41
CA GLU A 526 -30.55 21.01 -3.15
C GLU A 526 -30.39 21.53 -1.73
N ASP A 527 -30.42 20.64 -0.73
CA ASP A 527 -30.30 21.03 0.68
C ASP A 527 -28.94 21.68 0.97
N LYS A 528 -27.87 21.13 0.39
CA LYS A 528 -26.53 21.75 0.44
C LYS A 528 -26.49 23.13 -0.19
N THR A 529 -27.10 23.28 -1.36
CA THR A 529 -27.12 24.57 -2.07
C THR A 529 -27.82 25.61 -1.21
N ARG A 530 -28.95 25.25 -0.58
CA ARG A 530 -29.67 26.10 0.36
C ARG A 530 -28.86 26.42 1.62
N GLY A 531 -28.07 25.47 2.12
CA GLY A 531 -27.17 25.73 3.27
C GLY A 531 -26.05 26.72 2.92
N ALA A 532 -25.38 26.51 1.78
CA ALA A 532 -24.35 27.41 1.28
C ALA A 532 -24.89 28.84 1.05
N GLU A 533 -26.10 28.98 0.51
CA GLU A 533 -26.78 30.26 0.33
C GLU A 533 -27.10 30.95 1.66
N ARG A 534 -27.61 30.22 2.66
CA ARG A 534 -27.87 30.76 4.01
C ARG A 534 -26.59 31.28 4.67
N LYS A 535 -25.49 30.56 4.53
CA LYS A 535 -24.17 30.96 5.02
C LYS A 535 -23.67 32.25 4.38
N LEU A 536 -23.84 32.40 3.05
CA LEU A 536 -23.46 33.62 2.33
C LEU A 536 -24.28 34.84 2.76
N ARG A 537 -25.53 34.65 3.18
CA ARG A 537 -26.43 35.72 3.63
C ARG A 537 -26.23 36.14 5.09
N GLY A 538 -25.37 35.44 5.84
CA GLY A 538 -25.23 35.67 7.29
C GLY A 538 -26.47 35.25 8.08
N GLU A 539 -27.40 34.52 7.46
CA GLU A 539 -28.60 33.93 8.09
C GLU A 539 -28.27 32.61 8.79
N TYR A 540 -26.98 32.35 9.01
CA TYR A 540 -26.49 31.10 9.56
C TYR A 540 -26.71 31.07 11.07
N ASP A 541 -27.77 30.37 11.46
CA ASP A 541 -27.97 29.94 12.83
C ASP A 541 -27.15 28.66 13.08
N SER A 542 -26.14 28.77 13.94
CA SER A 542 -25.27 27.65 14.32
C SER A 542 -26.02 26.47 14.99
N SER A 543 -27.29 26.65 15.32
CA SER A 543 -28.14 25.59 15.87
C SER A 543 -28.92 24.79 14.82
N THR A 544 -28.91 25.19 13.55
CA THR A 544 -29.62 24.47 12.48
C THR A 544 -28.72 23.38 11.87
N PRO A 545 -29.14 22.11 11.86
CA PRO A 545 -28.47 21.03 11.14
C PRO A 545 -28.29 21.39 9.66
N GLU A 546 -27.06 21.59 9.20
CA GLU A 546 -26.74 21.58 7.77
C GLU A 546 -25.98 20.30 7.45
N LEU A 547 -26.28 19.72 6.27
CA LEU A 547 -25.41 18.76 5.58
C LEU A 547 -24.08 19.44 5.22
N SER A 548 -23.24 19.67 6.23
CA SER A 548 -22.01 20.48 6.13
C SER A 548 -20.92 19.82 5.26
N GLY A 549 -21.11 18.54 4.92
CA GLY A 549 -20.39 17.84 3.87
C GLY A 549 -20.94 16.44 3.68
N ALA A 550 -21.59 16.15 2.55
CA ALA A 550 -21.99 14.76 2.29
C ALA A 550 -20.75 13.84 2.29
N PRO A 551 -20.92 12.55 2.63
CA PRO A 551 -19.88 11.53 2.56
C PRO A 551 -19.05 11.70 1.30
N TYR A 552 -17.74 11.82 1.45
CA TYR A 552 -16.79 11.92 0.35
C TYR A 552 -17.07 10.89 -0.77
N GLU A 553 -17.70 9.76 -0.47
CA GLU A 553 -18.16 8.72 -1.40
C GLU A 553 -19.22 9.14 -2.43
N LEU A 554 -20.15 10.06 -2.11
CA LEU A 554 -21.23 10.45 -3.04
C LEU A 554 -20.73 11.37 -4.16
N LEU A 555 -19.80 12.28 -3.87
CA LEU A 555 -19.16 13.14 -4.88
C LEU A 555 -18.13 12.36 -5.70
N TYR A 556 -17.44 11.43 -5.06
CA TYR A 556 -16.41 10.60 -5.67
C TYR A 556 -16.96 9.63 -6.73
N GLN A 557 -18.16 9.07 -6.53
CA GLN A 557 -18.79 8.23 -7.54
C GLN A 557 -19.35 9.02 -8.73
N ARG A 558 -19.79 10.27 -8.56
CA ARG A 558 -20.30 11.10 -9.67
C ARG A 558 -19.20 11.51 -10.65
N ASP A 559 -18.00 11.84 -10.16
CA ASP A 559 -16.86 12.19 -11.03
C ASP A 559 -16.25 10.98 -11.75
N VAL A 560 -16.34 9.79 -11.15
CA VAL A 560 -15.87 8.52 -11.75
C VAL A 560 -16.89 7.95 -12.74
N LEU A 561 -18.19 8.00 -12.42
CA LEU A 561 -19.27 7.48 -13.28
C LEU A 561 -19.78 8.49 -14.31
N GLY A 562 -19.50 9.79 -14.14
CA GLY A 562 -19.89 10.85 -15.08
C GLY A 562 -18.88 11.08 -16.21
N ARG A 563 -17.70 10.45 -16.16
CA ARG A 563 -16.64 10.54 -17.18
C ARG A 563 -16.35 9.23 -17.92
N ALA A 564 -16.97 8.13 -17.50
CA ALA A 564 -17.04 6.86 -18.23
C ALA A 564 -18.40 6.77 -18.93
#